data_AF-A0A959GW92-F1
#
_entry.id   AF-A0A959GW92-F1
#
_cell.length_a   1.000
_cell.length_b   1.000
_cell.length_c   1.000
_cell.angle_alpha   90.00
_cell.angle_beta   90.00
_cell.angle_gamma   90.00
#
_symmetry.space_group_name_H-M   'P 1'
#
loop_
_entity.id
_entity.type
_entity.pdbx_description
1 polymer ?
#
loop_
_entity_poly.entity_id
_entity_poly.type
_entity_poly.pdbx_seq_one_letter_code
_entity_poly.pdbx_strand_id
1 'polypeptide(L)'
;MQQDLKDLFTARPGLDERSVASLIKALERNNQPGFDYIEFKQSLGRLLALNMDEATAFRSAYATASTVGLTKDKLLQTAELYKKVLFSEKQQFDAALQKQMEQRVESKVSEVEKMKKQIEEYKLKIQQLQEKIAKAQDTIDHADEHIQAAKEKIESTKDAFESTLRAILNDIDKDIENIKSLL
;
A
#
# COMPACT_ATOMS: atom_id res chain seq x y z
N MET A 1 26.81 -7.92 33.69
CA MET A 1 27.06 -8.52 32.37
C MET A 1 26.36 -7.77 31.24
N GLN A 2 25.01 -7.75 31.13
CA GLN A 2 24.33 -7.06 30.01
C GLN A 2 24.46 -5.53 30.02
N GLN A 3 24.49 -4.92 31.21
CA GLN A 3 24.63 -3.47 31.38
C GLN A 3 26.06 -3.01 31.02
N ASP A 4 27.07 -3.74 31.51
CA ASP A 4 28.49 -3.44 31.29
C ASP A 4 28.86 -3.45 29.79
N LEU A 5 28.34 -4.39 29.01
CA LEU A 5 28.60 -4.46 27.56
C LEU A 5 27.95 -3.33 26.78
N LYS A 6 26.72 -2.97 27.13
CA LYS A 6 26.03 -1.83 26.51
C LYS A 6 26.81 -0.55 26.74
N ASP A 7 27.17 -0.27 27.98
CA ASP A 7 27.86 0.96 28.35
C ASP A 7 29.24 1.09 27.66
N LEU A 8 29.92 -0.03 27.37
CA LEU A 8 31.18 -0.03 26.62
C LEU A 8 31.04 0.36 25.15
N PHE A 9 29.92 0.02 24.51
CA PHE A 9 29.72 0.22 23.08
C PHE A 9 28.79 1.41 22.76
N THR A 10 27.95 1.85 23.69
CA THR A 10 27.06 3.03 23.55
C THR A 10 27.74 4.35 23.89
N ALA A 11 28.94 4.34 24.48
CA ALA A 11 29.71 5.54 24.79
C ALA A 11 30.11 6.38 23.56
N ARG A 12 29.84 5.89 22.34
CA ARG A 12 30.09 6.62 21.08
C ARG A 12 28.82 7.32 20.61
N PRO A 13 28.82 8.66 20.46
CA PRO A 13 27.70 9.39 19.90
C PRO A 13 27.42 8.96 18.45
N GLY A 14 26.14 8.79 18.10
CA GLY A 14 25.70 8.48 16.73
C GLY A 14 25.39 7.01 16.42
N LEU A 15 25.39 6.12 17.41
CA LEU A 15 25.00 4.73 17.22
C LEU A 15 23.50 4.50 17.47
N ASP A 16 22.84 3.73 16.60
CA ASP A 16 21.45 3.31 16.77
C ASP A 16 21.32 2.29 17.90
N GLU A 17 20.54 2.61 18.93
CA GLU A 17 20.40 1.79 20.15
C GLU A 17 19.89 0.37 19.87
N ARG A 18 19.01 0.20 18.88
CA ARG A 18 18.44 -1.11 18.53
C ARG A 18 19.47 -1.99 17.85
N SER A 19 20.23 -1.42 16.92
CA SER A 19 21.34 -2.08 16.23
C SER A 19 22.42 -2.48 17.24
N VAL A 20 22.81 -1.58 18.15
CA VAL A 20 23.74 -1.89 19.24
C VAL A 20 23.22 -3.02 20.12
N ALA A 21 21.96 -2.97 20.54
CA ALA A 21 21.35 -4.04 21.34
C ALA A 21 21.33 -5.39 20.60
N SER A 22 21.07 -5.40 19.29
CA SER A 22 21.06 -6.62 18.48
C SER A 22 22.47 -7.23 18.36
N LEU A 23 23.46 -6.40 18.04
CA LEU A 23 24.85 -6.84 17.90
C LEU A 23 25.43 -7.33 19.22
N ILE A 24 25.15 -6.65 20.34
CA ILE A 24 25.56 -7.11 21.68
C ILE A 24 24.94 -8.47 22.00
N LYS A 25 23.65 -8.66 21.70
CA LYS A 25 22.98 -9.94 21.92
C LYS A 25 23.59 -11.06 21.06
N ALA A 26 24.03 -10.75 19.83
CA ALA A 26 24.74 -11.70 18.97
C ALA A 26 26.10 -12.09 19.55
N LEU A 27 26.85 -11.13 20.09
CA LEU A 27 28.12 -11.38 20.78
C LEU A 27 27.92 -12.23 22.05
N GLU A 28 26.94 -11.90 22.89
CA GLU A 28 26.62 -12.66 24.12
C GLU A 28 26.26 -14.12 23.83
N ARG A 29 25.50 -14.38 22.76
CA ARG A 29 25.14 -15.74 22.34
C ARG A 29 26.33 -16.58 21.91
N ASN A 30 27.39 -15.93 21.44
CA ASN A 30 28.61 -16.58 20.98
C ASN A 30 29.75 -16.48 22.01
N ASN A 31 29.45 -16.00 23.24
CA ASN A 31 30.45 -15.83 24.28
C ASN A 31 31.11 -17.17 24.62
N GLN A 32 32.43 -17.19 24.74
CA GLN A 32 33.17 -18.41 25.04
C GLN A 32 33.26 -18.61 26.56
N PRO A 33 33.39 -19.86 27.04
CA PRO A 33 33.61 -20.11 28.45
C PRO A 33 35.00 -19.63 28.91
N GLY A 34 35.02 -18.99 30.08
CA GLY A 34 36.24 -18.47 30.72
C GLY A 34 36.53 -17.02 30.34
N PHE A 35 37.72 -16.53 30.71
CA PHE A 35 38.12 -15.17 30.38
C PHE A 35 38.51 -15.07 28.90
N ASP A 36 37.86 -14.18 28.15
CA ASP A 36 38.11 -13.95 26.72
C ASP A 36 38.15 -12.45 26.35
N TYR A 37 38.09 -12.14 25.04
CA TYR A 37 38.10 -10.76 24.53
C TYR A 37 36.99 -9.88 25.12
N ILE A 38 35.79 -10.39 25.37
CA ILE A 38 34.67 -9.63 25.94
C ILE A 38 35.00 -9.24 27.40
N GLU A 39 35.41 -10.18 28.25
CA GLU A 39 35.79 -9.89 29.63
C GLU A 39 37.03 -9.00 29.70
N PHE A 40 37.98 -9.18 28.78
CA PHE A 40 39.13 -8.28 28.62
C PHE A 40 38.68 -6.85 28.31
N LYS A 41 37.75 -6.67 27.36
CA LYS A 41 37.26 -5.33 27.00
C LYS A 41 36.46 -4.68 28.11
N GLN A 42 35.69 -5.46 28.88
CA GLN A 42 35.00 -4.98 30.09
C GLN A 42 35.99 -4.52 31.16
N SER A 43 37.02 -5.30 31.44
CA SER A 43 38.08 -4.93 32.37
C SER A 43 38.78 -3.64 31.93
N LEU A 44 39.15 -3.56 30.65
CA LEU A 44 39.76 -2.37 30.07
C LEU A 44 38.87 -1.12 30.19
N GLY A 45 37.57 -1.23 29.93
CA GLY A 45 36.65 -0.10 30.08
C GLY A 45 36.53 0.40 31.52
N ARG A 46 36.54 -0.50 32.51
CA ARG A 46 36.56 -0.11 33.93
C ARG A 46 37.85 0.64 34.29
N LEU A 47 39.00 0.19 33.80
CA LEU A 47 40.28 0.85 34.07
C LEU A 47 40.36 2.24 33.41
N LEU A 48 39.86 2.36 32.17
CA LEU A 48 39.76 3.66 31.49
C LEU A 48 38.81 4.62 32.22
N ALA A 49 37.71 4.12 32.78
CA ALA A 49 36.79 4.91 33.59
C ALA A 49 37.43 5.42 34.90
N LEU A 50 38.53 4.80 35.36
CA LEU A 50 39.34 5.26 36.50
C LEU A 50 40.41 6.29 36.09
N ASN A 51 40.32 6.87 34.88
CA ASN A 51 41.30 7.82 34.32
C ASN A 51 42.72 7.25 34.18
N MET A 52 42.86 5.93 34.07
CA MET A 52 44.14 5.32 33.71
C MET A 52 44.46 5.60 32.23
N ASP A 53 45.73 5.84 31.91
CA ASP A 53 46.15 5.95 30.52
C ASP A 53 45.94 4.63 29.77
N GLU A 54 45.66 4.71 28.47
CA GLU A 54 45.26 3.56 27.66
C GLU A 54 46.31 2.44 27.66
N ALA A 55 47.60 2.79 27.61
CA ALA A 55 48.68 1.81 27.59
C ALA A 55 48.79 1.05 28.92
N THR A 56 48.72 1.76 30.04
CA THR A 56 48.73 1.14 31.37
C THR A 56 47.46 0.35 31.62
N ALA A 57 46.28 0.85 31.22
CA ALA A 57 45.01 0.15 31.34
C ALA A 57 45.02 -1.17 30.55
N PHE A 58 45.54 -1.18 29.32
CA PHE A 58 45.65 -2.37 28.49
C PHE A 58 46.61 -3.41 29.08
N ARG A 59 47.80 -2.97 29.52
CA ARG A 59 48.79 -3.85 30.17
C ARG A 59 48.26 -4.44 31.48
N SER A 60 47.57 -3.62 32.28
CA SER A 60 46.99 -4.03 33.57
C SER A 60 45.84 -5.02 33.37
N ALA A 61 44.91 -4.74 32.44
CA ALA A 61 43.83 -5.65 32.10
C ALA A 61 44.37 -7.01 31.60
N TYR A 62 45.44 -7.00 30.77
CA TYR A 62 46.04 -8.22 30.27
C TYR A 62 46.76 -8.98 31.39
N ALA A 63 47.51 -8.31 32.26
CA ALA A 63 48.19 -8.94 33.39
C ALA A 63 47.20 -9.66 34.33
N THR A 64 46.07 -9.03 34.67
CA THR A 64 44.99 -9.65 35.44
C THR A 64 44.31 -10.80 34.70
N ALA A 65 44.13 -10.68 33.38
CA ALA A 65 43.53 -11.74 32.59
C ALA A 65 44.47 -12.96 32.45
N SER A 66 45.78 -12.75 32.37
CA SER A 66 46.76 -13.83 32.28
C SER A 66 46.84 -14.67 33.54
N THR A 67 46.56 -14.11 34.73
CA THR A 67 46.52 -14.89 35.98
C THR A 67 45.35 -15.88 36.01
N VAL A 68 44.32 -15.67 35.19
CA VAL A 68 43.16 -16.57 35.03
C VAL A 68 43.19 -17.38 33.73
N GLY A 69 44.37 -17.45 33.07
CA GLY A 69 44.60 -18.32 31.92
C GLY A 69 44.33 -17.69 30.55
N LEU A 70 44.15 -16.37 30.44
CA LEU A 70 44.11 -15.69 29.13
C LEU A 70 45.53 -15.57 28.55
N THR A 71 45.73 -16.11 27.36
CA THR A 71 46.94 -15.90 26.55
C THR A 71 46.67 -14.88 25.45
N LYS A 72 47.74 -14.24 24.94
CA LYS A 72 47.66 -13.35 23.77
C LYS A 72 47.01 -14.02 22.56
N ASP A 73 47.35 -15.29 22.31
CA ASP A 73 46.77 -16.04 21.19
C ASP A 73 45.28 -16.28 21.38
N LYS A 74 44.85 -16.65 22.60
CA LYS A 74 43.42 -16.81 22.92
C LYS A 74 42.67 -15.48 22.78
N LEU A 75 43.27 -14.37 23.20
CA LEU A 75 42.68 -13.03 23.07
C LEU A 75 42.48 -12.64 21.60
N LEU A 76 43.47 -12.88 20.74
CA LEU A 76 43.37 -12.60 19.30
C LEU A 76 42.37 -13.53 18.60
N GLN A 77 42.38 -14.83 18.94
CA GLN A 77 41.44 -15.80 18.39
C GLN A 77 39.98 -15.46 18.71
N THR A 78 39.71 -15.11 19.97
CA THR A 78 38.36 -14.74 20.41
C THR A 78 37.92 -13.40 19.83
N ALA A 79 38.82 -12.42 19.69
CA ALA A 79 38.53 -11.17 18.98
C ALA A 79 38.13 -11.39 17.51
N GLU A 80 38.88 -12.22 16.77
CA GLU A 80 38.56 -12.55 15.37
C GLU A 80 37.28 -13.38 15.26
N LEU A 81 36.98 -14.25 16.23
CA LEU A 81 35.70 -14.96 16.31
C LEU A 81 34.53 -13.98 16.45
N TYR A 82 34.61 -13.04 17.39
CA TYR A 82 33.54 -12.05 17.59
C TYR A 82 33.35 -11.14 16.37
N LYS A 83 34.44 -10.78 15.69
CA LYS A 83 34.38 -10.07 14.42
C LYS A 83 33.62 -10.87 13.35
N LYS A 84 33.89 -12.18 13.22
CA LYS A 84 33.15 -13.07 12.31
C LYS A 84 31.68 -13.17 12.67
N VAL A 85 31.34 -13.25 13.97
CA VAL A 85 29.95 -13.24 14.45
C VAL A 85 29.23 -11.97 14.01
N LEU A 86 29.84 -10.79 14.19
CA LEU A 86 29.27 -9.52 13.75
C LEU A 86 29.08 -9.45 12.23
N PHE A 87 30.04 -9.99 11.45
CA PHE A 87 29.88 -10.08 9.99
C PHE A 87 28.73 -11.01 9.59
N SER A 88 28.57 -12.15 10.26
CA SER A 88 27.45 -13.05 10.05
C SER A 88 26.11 -12.37 10.39
N GLU A 89 26.05 -11.65 11.51
CA GLU A 89 24.85 -10.90 11.91
C GLU A 89 24.49 -9.82 10.87
N LYS A 90 25.50 -9.13 10.33
CA LYS A 90 25.31 -8.18 9.21
C LYS A 90 24.72 -8.87 7.98
N GLN A 91 25.24 -10.04 7.58
CA GLN A 91 24.72 -10.78 6.43
C GLN A 91 23.26 -11.21 6.64
N GLN A 92 22.91 -11.66 7.83
CA GLN A 92 21.53 -12.03 8.18
C GLN A 92 20.61 -10.80 8.16
N PHE A 93 21.08 -9.66 8.67
CA PHE A 93 20.36 -8.40 8.60
C PHE A 93 20.12 -7.96 7.15
N ASP A 94 21.15 -7.97 6.31
CA ASP A 94 21.05 -7.57 4.90
C ASP A 94 20.05 -8.46 4.15
N ALA A 95 20.09 -9.79 4.39
CA ALA A 95 19.15 -10.73 3.80
C ALA A 95 17.70 -10.49 4.26
N ALA A 96 17.50 -10.22 5.56
CA ALA A 96 16.18 -9.90 6.10
C ALA A 96 15.64 -8.58 5.54
N LEU A 97 16.51 -7.57 5.40
CA LEU A 97 16.16 -6.28 4.81
C LEU A 97 15.77 -6.44 3.35
N GLN A 98 16.55 -7.17 2.56
CA GLN A 98 16.23 -7.45 1.16
C GLN A 98 14.88 -8.15 1.03
N LYS A 99 14.63 -9.21 1.82
CA LYS A 99 13.35 -9.91 1.82
C LYS A 99 12.19 -8.99 2.17
N GLN A 100 12.36 -8.11 3.16
CA GLN A 100 11.32 -7.16 3.54
C GLN A 100 11.09 -6.10 2.44
N MET A 101 12.13 -5.67 1.74
CA MET A 101 12.02 -4.79 0.57
C MET A 101 11.26 -5.47 -0.55
N GLU A 102 11.66 -6.68 -0.95
CA GLU A 102 10.99 -7.48 -1.99
C GLU A 102 9.50 -7.64 -1.66
N GLN A 103 9.16 -8.12 -0.46
CA GLN A 103 7.77 -8.31 -0.05
C GLN A 103 6.93 -7.03 -0.09
N ARG A 104 7.47 -5.90 0.40
CA ARG A 104 6.71 -4.64 0.45
C ARG A 104 6.64 -3.92 -0.89
N VAL A 105 7.67 -4.05 -1.72
CA VAL A 105 7.74 -3.38 -3.03
C VAL A 105 6.95 -4.19 -4.05
N GLU A 106 7.15 -5.50 -4.12
CA GLU A 106 6.46 -6.37 -5.07
C GLU A 106 4.94 -6.37 -4.85
N SER A 107 4.48 -6.44 -3.60
CA SER A 107 3.05 -6.32 -3.27
C SER A 107 2.47 -4.99 -3.74
N LYS A 108 3.16 -3.87 -3.49
CA LYS A 108 2.74 -2.55 -3.96
C LYS A 108 2.75 -2.41 -5.48
N VAL A 109 3.75 -2.98 -6.16
CA VAL A 109 3.82 -2.98 -7.63
C VAL A 109 2.62 -3.75 -8.20
N SER A 110 2.33 -4.94 -7.67
CA SER A 110 1.18 -5.75 -8.07
C SER A 110 -0.16 -5.03 -7.85
N GLU A 111 -0.33 -4.37 -6.70
CA GLU A 111 -1.51 -3.54 -6.42
C GLU A 111 -1.68 -2.41 -7.43
N VAL A 112 -0.59 -1.69 -7.74
CA VAL A 112 -0.60 -0.60 -8.73
C VAL A 112 -0.95 -1.12 -10.12
N GLU A 113 -0.42 -2.26 -10.55
CA GLU A 113 -0.76 -2.89 -11.83
C GLU A 113 -2.23 -3.30 -11.89
N LYS A 114 -2.79 -3.85 -10.80
CA LYS A 114 -4.21 -4.17 -10.71
C LYS A 114 -5.07 -2.92 -10.84
N MET A 115 -4.73 -1.84 -10.14
CA MET A 115 -5.45 -0.56 -10.25
C MET A 115 -5.38 0.01 -11.66
N LYS A 116 -4.24 -0.06 -12.35
CA LYS A 116 -4.11 0.37 -13.75
C LYS A 116 -5.06 -0.40 -14.67
N LYS A 117 -5.17 -1.72 -14.52
CA LYS A 117 -6.13 -2.53 -15.30
C LYS A 117 -7.58 -2.12 -15.02
N GLN A 118 -7.93 -1.91 -13.75
CA GLN A 118 -9.28 -1.45 -13.38
C GLN A 118 -9.61 -0.06 -13.98
N ILE A 119 -8.64 0.84 -14.05
CA ILE A 119 -8.82 2.16 -14.70
C ILE A 119 -9.16 1.98 -16.18
N GLU A 120 -8.46 1.11 -16.91
CA GLU A 120 -8.77 0.87 -18.32
C GLU A 120 -10.15 0.22 -18.52
N GLU A 121 -10.54 -0.72 -17.66
CA GLU A 121 -11.89 -1.29 -17.65
C GLU A 121 -12.96 -0.23 -17.40
N TYR A 122 -12.74 0.69 -16.47
CA TYR A 122 -13.67 1.78 -16.19
C TYR A 122 -13.76 2.79 -17.34
N LYS A 123 -12.65 3.10 -18.02
CA LYS A 123 -12.68 3.95 -19.23
C LYS A 123 -13.53 3.34 -20.34
N LEU A 124 -13.37 2.04 -20.61
CA LEU A 124 -14.20 1.33 -21.58
C LEU A 124 -15.68 1.39 -21.20
N LYS A 125 -16.01 1.22 -19.92
CA LYS A 125 -17.38 1.28 -19.43
C LYS A 125 -17.97 2.68 -19.55
N ILE A 126 -17.18 3.72 -19.31
CA ILE A 126 -17.58 5.13 -19.53
C ILE A 126 -17.94 5.35 -21.00
N GLN A 127 -17.10 4.89 -21.93
CA GLN A 127 -17.37 5.03 -23.37
C GLN A 127 -18.69 4.34 -23.76
N GLN A 128 -18.91 3.11 -23.31
CA GLN A 128 -20.16 2.39 -23.56
C GLN A 128 -21.39 3.09 -22.98
N LEU A 129 -21.26 3.69 -21.78
CA LEU A 129 -22.35 4.45 -21.17
C LEU A 129 -22.63 5.75 -21.93
N GLN A 130 -21.59 6.43 -22.42
CA GLN A 130 -21.73 7.62 -23.26
C GLN A 130 -22.45 7.30 -24.58
N GLU A 131 -22.11 6.19 -25.24
CA GLU A 131 -22.83 5.74 -26.44
C GLU A 131 -24.31 5.44 -26.16
N LYS A 132 -24.62 4.82 -25.02
CA LYS A 132 -26.01 4.56 -24.61
C LYS A 132 -26.78 5.86 -24.34
N ILE A 133 -26.14 6.82 -23.68
CA ILE A 133 -26.72 8.15 -23.43
C ILE A 133 -27.02 8.84 -24.77
N ALA A 134 -26.08 8.83 -25.71
CA ALA A 134 -26.28 9.44 -27.03
C ALA A 134 -27.46 8.82 -27.78
N LYS A 135 -27.59 7.47 -27.78
CA LYS A 135 -28.72 6.78 -28.40
C LYS A 135 -30.06 7.13 -27.76
N ALA A 136 -30.09 7.24 -26.43
CA ALA A 136 -31.31 7.61 -25.71
C ALA A 136 -31.70 9.06 -26.02
N GLN A 137 -30.73 9.98 -26.10
CA GLN A 137 -30.98 11.37 -26.47
C GLN A 137 -31.53 11.48 -27.90
N ASP A 138 -30.91 10.78 -28.85
CA ASP A 138 -31.39 10.72 -30.24
C ASP A 138 -32.83 10.21 -30.33
N THR A 139 -33.19 9.20 -29.53
CA THR A 139 -34.57 8.70 -29.47
C THR A 139 -35.54 9.76 -28.91
N ILE A 140 -35.13 10.52 -27.90
CA ILE A 140 -35.95 11.59 -27.32
C ILE A 140 -36.16 12.72 -28.32
N ASP A 141 -35.11 13.14 -29.02
CA ASP A 141 -35.16 14.27 -29.96
C ASP A 141 -36.12 13.97 -31.12
N HIS A 142 -36.21 12.71 -31.56
CA HIS A 142 -37.17 12.28 -32.59
C HIS A 142 -38.57 11.92 -32.04
N ALA A 143 -38.70 11.73 -30.73
CA ALA A 143 -40.00 11.38 -30.13
C ALA A 143 -41.01 12.52 -30.28
N ASP A 144 -40.58 13.78 -30.21
CA ASP A 144 -41.46 14.94 -30.35
C ASP A 144 -42.10 15.00 -31.75
N GLU A 145 -41.34 14.71 -32.82
CA GLU A 145 -41.88 14.65 -34.19
C GLU A 145 -42.92 13.54 -34.34
N HIS A 146 -42.64 12.35 -33.80
CA HIS A 146 -43.58 11.24 -33.82
C HIS A 146 -44.86 11.54 -33.02
N ILE A 147 -44.73 12.18 -31.85
CA ILE A 147 -45.86 12.59 -31.02
C ILE A 147 -46.71 13.62 -31.75
N GLN A 148 -46.08 14.62 -32.38
CA GLN A 148 -46.79 15.67 -33.10
C GLN A 148 -47.54 15.11 -34.32
N ALA A 149 -46.88 14.27 -35.12
CA ALA A 149 -47.51 13.60 -36.25
C ALA A 149 -48.69 12.71 -35.83
N ALA A 150 -48.57 12.01 -34.70
CA ALA A 150 -49.66 11.20 -34.15
C ALA A 150 -50.85 12.08 -33.70
N LYS A 151 -50.59 13.21 -33.03
CA LYS A 151 -51.63 14.17 -32.61
C LYS A 151 -52.38 14.73 -33.82
N GLU A 152 -51.66 15.23 -34.82
CA GLU A 152 -52.26 15.80 -36.03
C GLU A 152 -53.15 14.80 -36.77
N LYS A 153 -52.72 13.54 -36.85
CA LYS A 153 -53.52 12.48 -37.47
C LYS A 153 -54.80 12.17 -36.69
N ILE A 154 -54.73 12.15 -35.36
CA ILE A 154 -55.91 11.95 -34.50
C ILE A 154 -56.88 13.11 -34.68
N GLU A 155 -56.39 14.34 -34.66
CA GLU A 155 -57.20 15.55 -34.80
C GLU A 155 -57.87 15.63 -36.18
N SER A 156 -57.13 15.35 -37.26
CA SER A 156 -57.68 15.25 -38.61
C SER A 156 -58.76 14.16 -38.72
N THR A 157 -58.56 13.00 -38.09
CA THR A 157 -59.56 11.92 -38.10
C THR A 157 -60.83 12.34 -37.35
N LYS A 158 -60.68 13.04 -36.23
CA LYS A 158 -61.79 13.59 -35.44
C LYS A 158 -62.58 14.61 -36.26
N ASP A 159 -61.90 15.57 -36.88
CA ASP A 159 -62.56 16.62 -37.67
C ASP A 159 -63.32 16.04 -38.88
N ALA A 160 -62.73 15.06 -39.56
CA ALA A 160 -63.37 14.35 -40.67
C ALA A 160 -64.64 13.62 -40.21
N PHE A 161 -64.59 12.97 -39.04
CA PHE A 161 -65.75 12.30 -38.47
C PHE A 161 -66.85 13.30 -38.10
N GLU A 162 -66.52 14.39 -37.39
CA GLU A 162 -67.49 15.43 -37.00
C GLU A 162 -68.14 16.10 -38.22
N SER A 163 -67.36 16.38 -39.27
CA SER A 163 -67.87 16.95 -40.52
C SER A 163 -68.83 15.98 -41.21
N THR A 164 -68.48 14.70 -41.27
CA THR A 164 -69.33 13.66 -41.88
C THR A 164 -70.63 13.50 -41.08
N LEU A 165 -70.54 13.48 -39.75
CA LEU A 165 -71.69 13.40 -38.86
C LEU A 165 -72.64 14.60 -39.07
N ARG A 166 -72.11 15.82 -39.11
CA ARG A 166 -72.93 17.03 -39.37
C ARG A 166 -73.62 16.98 -40.72
N ALA A 167 -72.94 16.51 -41.77
CA ALA A 167 -73.55 16.37 -43.09
C ALA A 167 -74.75 15.41 -43.06
N ILE A 168 -74.58 14.23 -42.46
CA ILE A 168 -75.65 13.23 -42.31
C ILE A 168 -76.81 13.79 -41.48
N LEU A 169 -76.53 14.47 -40.37
CA LEU A 169 -77.58 15.08 -39.54
C LEU A 169 -78.37 16.14 -40.32
N ASN A 170 -77.69 17.01 -41.06
CA ASN A 170 -78.36 18.02 -41.89
C ASN A 170 -79.24 17.40 -42.99
N ASP A 171 -78.80 16.31 -43.59
CA ASP A 171 -79.59 15.59 -44.59
C ASP A 171 -80.84 14.96 -43.96
N ILE A 172 -80.70 14.34 -42.79
CA ILE A 172 -81.84 13.80 -42.01
C ILE A 172 -82.81 14.93 -41.62
N ASP A 173 -82.31 16.07 -41.15
CA ASP A 173 -83.16 17.20 -40.76
C ASP A 173 -83.96 17.74 -41.95
N LYS A 174 -83.33 17.88 -43.12
CA LYS A 174 -84.02 18.25 -44.37
C LYS A 174 -85.07 17.23 -44.78
N ASP A 175 -84.76 15.95 -44.67
CA ASP A 175 -85.72 14.88 -44.98
C ASP A 175 -86.92 14.94 -44.04
N ILE A 176 -86.69 15.20 -42.74
CA ILE A 176 -87.76 15.40 -41.75
C ILE A 176 -88.63 16.61 -42.12
N GLU A 177 -88.04 17.74 -42.52
CA GLU A 177 -88.80 18.93 -42.96
C GLU A 177 -89.63 18.66 -44.21
N ASN A 178 -89.06 17.97 -45.20
CA ASN A 178 -89.75 17.57 -46.42
C ASN A 178 -90.92 16.63 -46.10
N ILE A 179 -90.71 15.63 -45.24
CA ILE A 179 -91.78 14.71 -44.80
C ILE A 179 -92.90 15.47 -44.10
N LYS A 180 -92.59 16.43 -43.21
CA LYS A 180 -93.62 17.21 -42.49
C LYS A 180 -94.42 18.16 -43.38
N SER A 181 -93.85 18.61 -44.50
CA SER A 181 -94.45 19.65 -45.34
C SER A 181 -95.12 19.11 -46.61
N LEU A 182 -94.66 17.98 -47.14
CA LEU A 182 -95.13 17.41 -48.40
C LEU A 182 -96.03 16.18 -48.26
N LEU A 183 -96.03 15.52 -47.09
CA LEU A 183 -96.91 14.40 -46.74
C LEU A 183 -97.93 14.83 -45.69
#